data_AF-A6UWC7-F1
#
_entry.id   AF-A6UWC7-F1
#
_cell.length_a   1.000
_cell.length_b   1.000
_cell.length_c   1.000
_cell.angle_alpha   90.00
_cell.angle_beta   90.00
_cell.angle_gamma   90.00
#
_symmetry.space_group_name_H-M   'P 1'
#
loop_
_entity.id
_entity.type
_entity.pdbx_description
1 polymer ?
#
loop_
_entity_poly.entity_id
_entity_poly.type
_entity_poly.pdbx_seq_one_letter_code
_entity_poly.pdbx_strand_id
1 'polypeptide(L)' 'MIKIAYEFVLSIIIWFIIGYLFAHYYDNKIFIVIGFFIGLFMGFLKFVKLIKNKKIKKV' A
#
# COMPACT_ATOMS: atom_id res chain seq x y z
N MET A 1 -11.94 8.13 -9.97
CA MET A 1 -11.94 6.79 -9.35
C MET A 1 -10.75 5.96 -9.84
N ILE A 2 -10.53 5.86 -11.15
CA ILE A 2 -9.38 5.16 -11.76
C ILE A 2 -8.02 5.58 -11.17
N LYS A 3 -7.75 6.89 -11.02
CA LYS A 3 -6.48 7.38 -10.43
C LYS A 3 -6.24 6.86 -9.00
N ILE A 4 -7.29 6.73 -8.21
CA ILE A 4 -7.21 6.23 -6.82
C ILE A 4 -6.94 4.72 -6.81
N ALA A 5 -7.61 3.98 -7.68
CA ALA A 5 -7.35 2.55 -7.86
C ALA A 5 -5.91 2.31 -8.32
N TYR A 6 -5.41 3.12 -9.26
CA TYR A 6 -4.03 3.06 -9.73
C TYR A 6 -3.04 3.34 -8.58
N GLU A 7 -3.23 4.40 -7.81
CA GLU A 7 -2.36 4.71 -6.66
C GLU A 7 -2.38 3.63 -5.57
N PHE A 8 -3.54 2.97 -5.37
CA PHE A 8 -3.68 1.86 -4.43
C PHE A 8 -2.90 0.63 -4.89
N VAL A 9 -3.09 0.24 -6.15
CA VAL A 9 -2.38 -0.91 -6.76
C VAL A 9 -0.88 -0.65 -6.81
N LEU A 10 -0.46 0.56 -7.17
CA LEU A 10 0.95 0.95 -7.19
C LEU A 10 1.59 0.81 -5.80
N SER A 11 0.89 1.21 -4.74
CA SER A 11 1.36 1.03 -3.36
C SER A 11 1.60 -0.44 -3.01
N ILE A 12 0.69 -1.33 -3.42
CA ILE A 12 0.84 -2.77 -3.19
C ILE A 12 2.05 -3.31 -3.94
N ILE A 13 2.21 -2.96 -5.22
CA ILE A 13 3.32 -3.44 -6.06
C ILE A 13 4.68 -3.00 -5.48
N ILE A 14 4.81 -1.73 -5.08
CA ILE A 14 6.06 -1.21 -4.51
C ILE A 14 6.44 -1.98 -3.23
N TRP A 15 5.50 -2.15 -2.31
CA TRP A 15 5.77 -2.88 -1.07
C TRP A 15 5.99 -4.37 -1.26
N PHE A 16 5.38 -4.96 -2.29
CA PHE A 16 5.65 -6.34 -2.68
C PHE A 16 7.09 -6.52 -3.19
N ILE A 17 7.57 -5.60 -4.03
CA ILE A 17 8.97 -5.59 -4.51
C ILE A 17 9.94 -5.45 -3.35
N ILE A 18 9.66 -4.52 -2.42
CA ILE A 18 10.47 -4.35 -1.20
C ILE A 18 10.48 -5.64 -0.38
N GLY A 19 9.31 -6.23 -0.12
CA GLY A 19 9.21 -7.50 0.62
C GLY A 19 9.99 -8.64 -0.03
N TYR A 20 10.00 -8.70 -1.37
CA TYR A 20 10.83 -9.66 -2.12
C TYR A 20 12.32 -9.42 -1.94
N LEU A 21 12.76 -8.15 -1.99
CA LEU A 21 14.17 -7.78 -1.76
C LEU A 21 14.63 -8.21 -0.36
N PHE A 22 13.80 -7.96 0.65
CA PHE A 22 14.06 -8.39 2.02
C PHE A 22 14.06 -9.92 2.15
N ALA A 23 13.13 -10.61 1.50
CA ALA A 23 13.09 -12.06 1.52
C ALA A 23 14.36 -12.69 0.93
N HIS A 24 14.90 -12.10 -0.13
CA HIS A 24 16.17 -12.52 -0.70
C HIS A 24 17.35 -12.20 0.22
N TYR A 25 17.38 -11.03 0.85
CA TYR A 25 18.49 -10.61 1.71
C TYR A 25 18.58 -11.43 3.01
N TYR A 26 17.43 -11.76 3.60
CA TYR A 26 17.35 -12.49 4.87
C TYR A 26 17.06 -13.98 4.69
N ASP A 27 17.06 -14.49 3.45
CA ASP A 27 16.68 -15.86 3.06
C ASP A 27 15.38 -16.34 3.74
N ASN A 28 14.41 -15.45 3.87
CA ASN A 28 13.17 -15.71 4.58
C ASN A 28 11.95 -15.17 3.82
N LYS A 29 11.14 -16.08 3.31
CA LYS A 29 9.97 -15.76 2.48
C LYS A 29 8.87 -15.00 3.23
N ILE A 30 8.92 -14.95 4.57
CA ILE A 30 7.93 -14.22 5.37
C ILE A 30 7.91 -12.71 5.05
N PHE A 31 9.04 -12.15 4.62
CA PHE A 31 9.14 -10.74 4.25
C PHE A 31 8.28 -10.37 3.04
N ILE A 32 7.99 -11.30 2.12
CA ILE A 32 7.06 -11.07 1.00
C ILE A 32 5.64 -10.86 1.53
N VAL A 33 5.23 -11.71 2.48
CA VAL A 33 3.90 -11.65 3.11
C VAL A 33 3.76 -10.36 3.91
N ILE A 34 4.79 -10.00 4.70
CA ILE A 34 4.84 -8.75 5.46
C ILE A 34 4.75 -7.54 4.51
N GLY A 35 5.54 -7.52 3.43
CA GLY A 35 5.51 -6.47 2.43
C GLY A 35 4.11 -6.31 1.80
N PHE A 36 3.46 -7.41 1.45
CA PHE A 36 2.09 -7.39 0.93
C PHE A 36 1.09 -6.77 1.92
N PHE A 37 1.13 -7.16 3.19
CA PHE A 37 0.25 -6.60 4.22
C PHE A 37 0.51 -5.11 4.47
N ILE A 38 1.77 -4.67 4.48
CA ILE A 38 2.11 -3.25 4.59
C ILE A 38 1.56 -2.46 3.39
N GLY A 39 1.72 -2.99 2.18
CA GLY A 39 1.21 -2.39 0.95
C GLY A 39 -0.31 -2.21 0.98
N LEU A 40 -1.05 -3.24 1.42
CA LEU A 40 -2.49 -3.17 1.64
C LEU A 40 -2.87 -2.13 2.69
N PHE A 41 -2.19 -2.12 3.83
CA PHE A 41 -2.49 -1.20 4.93
C PHE A 41 -2.25 0.26 4.53
N MET A 42 -1.12 0.55 3.87
CA MET A 42 -0.83 1.90 3.35
C MET A 42 -1.83 2.33 2.27
N GLY A 43 -2.20 1.43 1.37
CA GLY A 43 -3.24 1.68 0.37
C GLY A 43 -4.57 2.05 1.04
N PHE A 44 -4.95 1.30 2.08
CA PHE A 44 -6.18 1.53 2.84
C PHE A 44 -6.15 2.87 3.58
N LEU A 45 -5.05 3.22 4.23
CA LEU A 45 -4.88 4.52 4.89
C LEU A 45 -5.03 5.69 3.91
N LYS A 46 -4.46 5.59 2.71
CA LYS A 46 -4.64 6.59 1.64
C LYS A 46 -6.10 6.73 1.24
N PHE A 47 -6.82 5.61 1.12
CA PHE A 47 -8.25 5.60 0.81
C PHE A 47 -9.08 6.29 1.90
N VAL A 48 -8.83 5.96 3.18
CA VAL A 48 -9.50 6.60 4.33
C VAL A 48 -9.20 8.10 4.38
N LYS A 49 -7.94 8.51 4.15
CA LYS A 49 -7.54 9.93 4.13
C LYS A 49 -8.26 10.70 3.02
N LEU A 50 -8.45 10.10 1.84
CA LEU A 50 -9.21 10.68 0.74
C LEU A 50 -10.68 10.89 1.09
N ILE A 51 -11.32 9.93 1.75
CA ILE A 51 -12.71 10.08 2.23
C ILE A 51 -12.80 11.23 3.25
N LYS A 52 -11.86 11.30 4.19
CA LYS A 52 -11.85 12.33 5.24
C LYS A 52 -11.62 13.74 4.66
N ASN A 53 -10.72 13.90 3.69
CA ASN A 53 -10.45 15.19 3.04
C ASN A 53 -11.63 15.71 2.20
N LYS A 54 -12.46 14.81 1.64
CA LYS A 54 -13.69 15.24 0.92
C LYS A 54 -14.74 15.87 1.85
N LYS A 55 -14.76 15.52 3.14
CA LYS A 55 -15.66 16.13 4.13
C LYS A 55 -15.23 17.55 4.53
N ILE A 56 -13.93 17.82 4.57
CA ILE A 56 -13.38 19.12 5.02
C ILE A 56 -13.60 20.23 3.98
N LYS A 57 -13.63 19.89 2.69
CA LYS A 57 -13.78 20.87 1.59
C LYS A 57 -15.22 21.36 1.36
N LYS A 58 -16.18 20.92 2.18
CA LYS A 58 -17.61 21.27 2.09
C LYS A 58 -18.07 22.23 3.21
N VAL A 59 -17.15 22.70 4.04
CA VAL A 59 -17.39 23.74 5.05
C VAL A 59 -16.78 25.04 4.56
#